data_AF-A0A1V8SMQ6-F1
#
_entry.id   AF-A0A1V8SMQ6-F1
#
_cell.length_a   1.000
_cell.length_b   1.000
_cell.length_c   1.000
_cell.angle_alpha   90.00
_cell.angle_beta   90.00
_cell.angle_gamma   90.00
#
_symmetry.space_group_name_H-M   'P 1'
#
loop_
_entity.id
_entity.type
_entity.pdbx_description
1 polymer ?
#
loop_
_entity_poly.entity_id
_entity_poly.type
_entity_poly.pdbx_seq_one_letter_code
_entity_poly.pdbx_strand_id
1 'polypeptide(L)'
;MAAIQSGVRLYLVDYGLISAEYFYQLGLTDFGNFGAIRFSTPLDLRQLLKIGGEQMQVIEPESAELDWEEVIANVYDQLLSRKDMLMEYFTIEISEQGELLTMPLMVKGYMPSMAKLPNFLLRLGPHVDWNDEKGCFATLLRELASFYVPEALPAPSASGSSDEEAVAKRRDELHRVIENVLFPAFKARLVATQGLLRGTLEIANLKGLYRVFERC
;
A
#
# COMPACT_ATOMS: atom_id res chain seq x y z
N MET A 1 -13.42 -0.71 5.18
CA MET A 1 -14.19 -1.98 5.26
C MET A 1 -14.89 -2.23 3.93
N ALA A 2 -15.10 -3.50 3.57
CA ALA A 2 -15.90 -3.94 2.42
C ALA A 2 -16.80 -5.10 2.85
N ALA A 3 -17.96 -5.27 2.21
CA ALA A 3 -18.86 -6.39 2.48
C ALA A 3 -18.70 -7.47 1.41
N ILE A 4 -18.59 -8.73 1.81
CA ILE A 4 -18.51 -9.87 0.90
C ILE A 4 -19.49 -10.96 1.31
N GLN A 5 -20.03 -11.68 0.33
CA GLN A 5 -20.86 -12.86 0.57
C GLN A 5 -20.05 -14.12 0.29
N SER A 6 -20.11 -15.09 1.21
CA SER A 6 -19.61 -16.44 1.00
C SER A 6 -20.67 -17.46 1.41
N GLY A 7 -21.15 -18.23 0.44
CA GLY A 7 -22.30 -19.11 0.61
C GLY A 7 -23.53 -18.34 1.11
N VAL A 8 -24.00 -18.69 2.31
CA VAL A 8 -25.19 -18.10 2.95
C VAL A 8 -24.87 -17.03 3.98
N ARG A 9 -23.62 -16.57 4.07
CA ARG A 9 -23.16 -15.64 5.09
C ARG A 9 -22.62 -14.36 4.45
N LEU A 10 -22.90 -13.25 5.12
CA LEU A 10 -22.40 -11.93 4.79
C LEU A 10 -21.30 -11.57 5.80
N TYR A 11 -20.15 -11.15 5.28
CA TYR A 11 -19.00 -10.77 6.06
C TYR A 11 -18.66 -9.31 5.79
N LEU A 12 -18.21 -8.62 6.84
CA LEU A 12 -17.51 -7.35 6.74
C LEU A 12 -16.02 -7.64 6.86
N VAL A 13 -15.25 -7.20 5.87
CA VAL A 13 -13.81 -7.42 5.80
C VAL A 13 -13.04 -6.11 5.77
N ASP A 14 -11.90 -6.10 6.45
CA ASP A 14 -10.90 -5.04 6.33
C ASP A 14 -10.07 -5.28 5.06
N TYR A 15 -10.45 -4.60 3.98
CA TYR A 15 -9.71 -4.68 2.71
C TYR A 15 -8.28 -4.15 2.84
N GLY A 16 -7.97 -3.29 3.82
CA GLY A 16 -6.61 -2.78 4.03
C GLY A 16 -5.69 -3.89 4.52
N LEU A 17 -6.13 -4.61 5.55
CA LEU A 17 -5.43 -5.79 6.07
C LEU A 17 -5.28 -6.88 4.98
N ILE A 18 -6.36 -7.18 4.26
CA ILE A 18 -6.34 -8.19 3.18
C ILE A 18 -5.38 -7.77 2.07
N SER A 19 -5.39 -6.49 1.67
CA SER A 19 -4.48 -5.96 0.65
C SER A 19 -3.02 -6.10 1.09
N ALA A 20 -2.69 -5.75 2.34
CA ALA A 20 -1.33 -5.84 2.85
C ALA A 20 -0.81 -7.28 2.80
N GLU A 21 -1.63 -8.24 3.24
CA GLU A 21 -1.24 -9.66 3.21
C GLU A 21 -1.14 -10.18 1.76
N TYR A 22 -2.07 -9.80 0.89
CA TYR A 22 -2.04 -10.16 -0.52
C TYR A 22 -0.77 -9.65 -1.21
N PHE A 23 -0.44 -8.36 -1.06
CA PHE A 23 0.75 -7.78 -1.69
C PHE A 23 2.05 -8.32 -1.11
N TYR A 24 2.07 -8.69 0.17
CA TYR A 24 3.20 -9.38 0.77
C TYR A 24 3.41 -10.77 0.15
N GLN A 25 2.34 -11.58 0.04
CA GLN A 25 2.40 -12.89 -0.60
C GLN A 25 2.79 -12.81 -2.07
N LEU A 26 2.28 -11.79 -2.77
CA LEU A 26 2.65 -11.54 -4.15
C LEU A 26 4.12 -11.14 -4.28
N GLY A 27 4.60 -10.30 -3.37
CA GLY A 27 6.00 -9.93 -3.27
C GLY A 27 6.93 -11.13 -3.04
N LEU A 28 6.50 -12.10 -2.23
CA LEU A 28 7.24 -13.36 -2.03
C LEU A 28 7.23 -14.25 -3.28
N THR A 29 6.10 -14.29 -4.00
CA THR A 29 5.93 -15.19 -5.16
C THR A 29 6.64 -14.65 -6.40
N ASP A 30 6.60 -13.34 -6.60
CA ASP A 30 7.13 -12.65 -7.77
C ASP A 30 8.52 -12.04 -7.50
N PHE A 31 9.18 -12.43 -6.39
CA PHE A 31 10.50 -11.94 -6.00
C PHE A 31 11.52 -12.05 -7.16
N GLY A 32 12.20 -10.95 -7.48
CA GLY A 32 13.11 -10.84 -8.62
C GLY A 32 12.46 -10.87 -10.01
N ASN A 33 11.12 -10.87 -10.09
CA ASN A 33 10.37 -11.04 -11.35
C ASN A 33 9.13 -10.13 -11.44
N PHE A 34 9.19 -8.93 -10.84
CA PHE A 34 8.11 -7.96 -10.93
C PHE A 34 8.04 -7.34 -12.34
N GLY A 35 6.83 -6.91 -12.74
CA GLY A 35 6.71 -5.92 -13.81
C GLY A 35 7.22 -4.56 -13.33
N ALA A 36 7.33 -3.58 -14.24
CA ALA A 36 7.77 -2.22 -13.89
C ALA A 36 6.70 -1.18 -14.21
N ILE A 37 6.44 -0.29 -13.24
CA ILE A 37 5.83 1.02 -13.45
C ILE A 37 6.99 1.98 -13.72
N ARG A 38 7.08 2.53 -14.92
CA ARG A 38 8.12 3.49 -15.28
C ARG A 38 7.58 4.91 -15.24
N PHE A 39 8.26 5.80 -14.53
CA PHE A 39 7.88 7.21 -14.49
C PHE A 39 8.26 7.89 -15.79
N SER A 40 7.35 8.68 -16.35
CA SER A 40 7.63 9.47 -17.55
C SER A 40 8.69 10.54 -17.29
N THR A 41 8.71 11.05 -16.06
CA THR A 41 9.68 12.01 -15.56
C THR A 41 10.36 11.37 -14.35
N PRO A 42 11.70 11.22 -14.36
CA PRO A 42 12.46 10.80 -13.19
C PRO A 42 12.11 11.66 -11.97
N LEU A 43 11.99 11.04 -10.79
CA LEU A 43 11.62 11.73 -9.56
C LEU A 43 12.86 11.90 -8.67
N ASP A 44 13.19 13.13 -8.28
CA ASP A 44 14.34 13.39 -7.40
C ASP A 44 14.13 12.71 -6.03
N LEU A 45 15.00 11.75 -5.69
CA LEU A 45 14.86 10.95 -4.47
C LEU A 45 14.99 11.81 -3.21
N ARG A 46 15.87 12.82 -3.23
CA ARG A 46 16.08 13.70 -2.08
C ARG A 46 14.86 14.57 -1.82
N GLN A 47 14.21 15.05 -2.87
CA GLN A 47 12.95 15.79 -2.78
C GLN A 47 11.81 14.90 -2.27
N LEU A 48 11.71 13.66 -2.76
CA LEU A 48 10.73 12.70 -2.24
C LEU A 48 10.94 12.44 -0.75
N LEU A 49 12.18 12.23 -0.30
CA LEU A 49 12.47 12.01 1.12
C LEU A 49 12.16 13.25 1.98
N LYS A 50 12.41 14.47 1.47
CA LYS A 50 12.00 15.72 2.13
C LYS A 50 10.49 15.80 2.34
N ILE A 51 9.71 15.54 1.28
CA ILE A 51 8.25 15.49 1.37
C ILE A 51 7.82 14.42 2.39
N GLY A 52 8.50 13.27 2.41
CA GLY A 52 8.22 12.21 3.39
C GLY A 52 8.45 12.66 4.83
N GLY A 53 9.54 13.40 5.09
CA GLY A 53 9.83 13.96 6.41
C GLY A 53 8.81 15.00 6.85
N GLU A 54 8.42 15.90 5.94
CA GLU A 54 7.35 16.89 6.18
C GLU A 54 6.01 16.21 6.50
N GLN A 55 5.64 15.16 5.75
CA GLN A 55 4.45 14.36 6.02
C GLN A 55 4.52 13.69 7.39
N MET A 56 5.69 13.17 7.76
CA MET A 56 5.88 12.46 9.03
C MET A 56 5.72 13.38 10.24
N GLN A 57 6.24 14.61 10.17
CA GLN A 57 6.06 15.62 11.22
C GLN A 57 4.60 15.99 11.45
N VAL A 58 3.74 15.87 10.43
CA VAL A 58 2.29 16.11 10.57
C VAL A 58 1.58 14.91 11.20
N ILE A 59 1.99 13.69 10.83
CA ILE A 59 1.34 12.44 11.28
C ILE A 59 1.75 12.09 12.71
N GLU A 60 3.03 12.28 13.04
CA GLU A 60 3.63 12.03 14.36
C GLU A 60 4.33 13.30 14.84
N PRO A 61 3.61 14.25 15.47
CA PRO A 61 4.19 15.51 15.92
C PRO A 61 5.37 15.35 16.89
N GLU A 62 5.43 14.24 17.64
CA GLU A 62 6.58 13.88 18.49
C GLU A 62 7.89 13.67 17.71
N SER A 63 7.80 13.36 16.41
CA SER A 63 8.96 13.20 15.54
C SER A 63 9.58 14.53 15.10
N ALA A 64 8.97 15.67 15.45
CA ALA A 64 9.48 17.00 15.12
C ALA A 64 10.83 17.33 15.79
N GLU A 65 11.19 16.62 16.87
CA GLU A 65 12.48 16.78 17.56
C GLU A 65 13.64 16.06 16.86
N LEU A 66 13.36 15.23 15.84
CA LEU A 66 14.38 14.54 15.07
C LEU A 66 15.13 15.50 14.14
N ASP A 67 16.42 15.24 13.95
CA ASP A 67 17.19 15.88 12.87
C ASP A 67 16.78 15.26 11.53
N TRP A 68 15.75 15.84 10.92
CA TRP A 68 15.22 15.39 9.64
C TRP A 68 16.22 15.52 8.50
N GLU A 69 17.16 16.47 8.57
CA GLU A 69 18.18 16.62 7.54
C GLU A 69 19.15 15.45 7.59
N GLU A 70 19.58 15.04 8.79
CA GLU A 70 20.39 13.85 9.01
C GLU A 70 19.64 12.56 8.63
N VAL A 71 18.38 12.41 9.05
CA VAL A 71 17.56 11.24 8.69
C VAL A 71 17.44 11.11 7.17
N ILE A 72 17.10 12.19 6.48
CA ILE A 72 16.97 12.19 5.01
C ILE A 72 18.29 11.84 4.33
N ALA A 73 19.41 12.39 4.80
CA ALA A 73 20.73 12.07 4.28
C ALA A 73 21.05 10.58 4.44
N ASN A 74 20.84 10.02 5.64
CA ASN A 74 21.08 8.61 5.93
C ASN A 74 20.21 7.67 5.08
N VAL A 75 18.92 7.97 4.93
CA VAL A 75 18.03 7.16 4.08
C VAL A 75 18.41 7.26 2.60
N TYR A 76 18.75 8.46 2.13
CA TYR A 76 19.20 8.66 0.75
C TYR A 76 20.45 7.83 0.44
N ASP A 77 21.47 7.91 1.30
CA ASP A 77 22.73 7.19 1.13
C ASP A 77 22.53 5.66 1.23
N GLN A 78 21.66 5.22 2.15
CA GLN A 78 21.29 3.81 2.27
C GLN A 78 20.64 3.28 0.98
N LEU A 79 19.65 3.98 0.43
CA LEU A 79 18.97 3.56 -0.80
C LEU A 79 19.91 3.59 -2.01
N LEU A 80 20.75 4.63 -2.12
CA LEU A 80 21.68 4.76 -3.24
C LEU A 80 22.76 3.66 -3.20
N SER A 81 23.29 3.33 -2.01
CA SER A 81 24.26 2.25 -1.83
C SER A 81 23.71 0.85 -2.14
N ARG A 82 22.38 0.68 -2.13
CA ARG A 82 21.68 -0.60 -2.35
C ARG A 82 20.87 -0.62 -3.65
N LYS A 83 21.01 0.38 -4.51
CA LYS A 83 20.20 0.54 -5.74
C LYS A 83 20.22 -0.68 -6.68
N ASP A 84 21.36 -1.37 -6.79
CA ASP A 84 21.48 -2.53 -7.69
C ASP A 84 20.62 -3.70 -7.18
N MET A 85 20.67 -3.93 -5.86
CA MET A 85 19.84 -4.93 -5.17
C MET A 85 18.34 -4.58 -5.26
N LEU A 86 18.01 -3.29 -5.08
CA LEU A 86 16.63 -2.79 -5.20
C LEU A 86 16.07 -3.00 -6.62
N MET A 87 16.89 -2.78 -7.64
CA MET A 87 16.51 -3.03 -9.03
C MET A 87 16.38 -4.52 -9.32
N GLU A 88 17.38 -5.31 -8.95
CA GLU A 88 17.45 -6.76 -9.22
C GLU A 88 16.27 -7.51 -8.59
N TYR A 89 15.99 -7.27 -7.30
CA TYR A 89 14.99 -8.06 -6.59
C TYR A 89 13.60 -7.43 -6.57
N PHE A 90 13.48 -6.10 -6.62
CA PHE A 90 12.21 -5.41 -6.40
C PHE A 90 11.81 -4.48 -7.55
N THR A 91 12.61 -4.36 -8.61
CA THR A 91 12.31 -3.47 -9.75
C THR A 91 12.12 -2.01 -9.30
N ILE A 92 12.86 -1.60 -8.26
CA ILE A 92 12.97 -0.22 -7.79
C ILE A 92 14.28 0.34 -8.37
N GLU A 93 14.19 1.04 -9.50
CA GLU A 93 15.34 1.60 -10.22
C GLU A 93 15.63 3.01 -9.72
N ILE A 94 16.86 3.24 -9.23
CA ILE A 94 17.38 4.56 -8.84
C ILE A 94 18.60 4.85 -9.72
N SER A 95 18.62 6.01 -10.39
CA SER A 95 19.73 6.44 -11.24
C SER A 95 20.99 6.78 -10.43
N GLU A 96 22.15 6.86 -11.10
CA GLU A 96 23.39 7.36 -10.49
C GLU A 96 23.25 8.79 -9.94
N GLN A 97 22.34 9.57 -10.53
CA GLN A 97 22.04 10.94 -10.13
C GLN A 97 21.09 11.01 -8.92
N GLY A 98 20.61 9.86 -8.42
CA GLY A 98 19.66 9.80 -7.31
C GLY A 98 18.23 10.13 -7.73
N GLU A 99 17.83 9.73 -8.93
CA GLU A 99 16.46 9.88 -9.42
C GLU A 99 15.77 8.51 -9.44
N LEU A 100 14.55 8.43 -8.91
CA LEU A 100 13.72 7.24 -8.96
C LEU A 100 13.09 7.13 -10.36
N LEU A 101 13.35 6.01 -11.03
CA LEU A 101 12.93 5.75 -12.42
C LEU A 101 11.76 4.76 -12.48
N THR A 102 11.73 3.77 -11.59
CA THR A 102 10.69 2.73 -11.59
C THR A 102 10.22 2.33 -10.20
N MET A 103 9.02 1.75 -10.17
CA MET A 103 8.47 1.01 -9.03
C MET A 103 7.88 -0.34 -9.52
N PRO A 104 7.82 -1.39 -8.68
CA PRO A 104 7.31 -2.69 -9.09
C PRO A 104 5.83 -2.67 -9.47
N LEU A 105 5.46 -3.21 -10.62
CA LEU A 105 4.06 -3.46 -10.96
C LEU A 105 3.58 -4.75 -10.30
N MET A 106 2.89 -4.62 -9.16
CA MET A 106 2.39 -5.77 -8.41
C MET A 106 1.14 -6.40 -9.07
N VAL A 107 0.15 -5.58 -9.45
CA VAL A 107 -1.11 -6.07 -10.04
C VAL A 107 -1.46 -5.25 -11.27
N LYS A 108 -1.73 -5.93 -12.39
CA LYS A 108 -2.17 -5.29 -13.63
C LYS A 108 -3.48 -4.53 -13.40
N GLY A 109 -3.50 -3.27 -13.85
CA GLY A 109 -4.69 -2.40 -13.71
C GLY A 109 -4.81 -1.73 -12.33
N TYR A 110 -3.79 -1.86 -11.47
CA TYR A 110 -3.72 -1.16 -10.20
C TYR A 110 -2.44 -0.35 -10.06
N MET A 111 -2.59 0.90 -9.62
CA MET A 111 -1.51 1.78 -9.22
C MET A 111 -1.82 2.30 -7.81
N PRO A 112 -0.90 2.15 -6.84
CA PRO A 112 -1.12 2.66 -5.49
C PRO A 112 -1.13 4.19 -5.48
N SER A 113 -1.61 4.79 -4.39
CA SER A 113 -1.56 6.24 -4.25
C SER A 113 -0.12 6.74 -4.17
N MET A 114 0.27 7.55 -5.15
CA MET A 114 1.59 8.18 -5.20
C MET A 114 1.82 9.18 -4.07
N ALA A 115 0.75 9.66 -3.40
CA ALA A 115 0.88 10.50 -2.21
C ALA A 115 1.60 9.77 -1.06
N LYS A 116 1.60 8.43 -1.06
CA LYS A 116 2.28 7.58 -0.07
C LYS A 116 3.74 7.27 -0.43
N LEU A 117 4.16 7.55 -1.68
CA LEU A 117 5.50 7.20 -2.16
C LEU A 117 6.62 7.88 -1.34
N PRO A 118 6.54 9.18 -1.00
CA PRO A 118 7.51 9.85 -0.14
C PRO A 118 7.75 9.14 1.20
N ASN A 119 6.66 8.88 1.94
CA ASN A 119 6.72 8.23 3.24
C ASN A 119 7.20 6.77 3.12
N PHE A 120 6.75 6.02 2.11
CA PHE A 120 7.25 4.67 1.84
C PHE A 120 8.77 4.65 1.70
N LEU A 121 9.35 5.51 0.85
CA LEU A 121 10.80 5.56 0.64
C LEU A 121 11.55 5.95 1.91
N LEU A 122 11.02 6.91 2.67
CA LEU A 122 11.59 7.32 3.96
C LEU A 122 11.60 6.17 4.97
N ARG A 123 10.51 5.40 5.05
CA ARG A 123 10.36 4.27 5.97
C ARG A 123 11.33 3.13 5.68
N LEU A 124 11.79 2.98 4.43
CA LEU A 124 12.76 1.95 4.07
C LEU A 124 14.07 2.06 4.87
N GLY A 125 14.47 3.25 5.32
CA GLY A 125 15.65 3.40 6.16
C GLY A 125 15.51 2.65 7.50
N PRO A 126 14.64 3.11 8.41
CA PRO A 126 14.55 2.55 9.76
C PRO A 126 13.77 1.23 9.87
N HIS A 127 12.88 0.89 8.92
CA HIS A 127 12.01 -0.29 9.03
C HIS A 127 12.52 -1.53 8.29
N VAL A 128 13.53 -1.38 7.44
CA VAL A 128 14.15 -2.52 6.75
C VAL A 128 15.40 -2.94 7.52
N ASP A 129 15.50 -4.24 7.81
CA ASP A 129 16.69 -4.81 8.42
C ASP A 129 17.77 -5.05 7.36
N TRP A 130 18.55 -4.03 7.03
CA TRP A 130 19.57 -4.09 5.99
C TRP A 130 20.79 -4.97 6.32
N ASN A 131 20.86 -5.53 7.54
CA ASN A 131 22.03 -6.26 8.03
C ASN A 131 21.82 -7.79 8.03
N ASP A 132 20.58 -8.27 7.98
CA ASP A 132 20.24 -9.67 7.80
C ASP A 132 19.57 -9.88 6.44
N GLU A 133 20.06 -10.77 5.59
CA GLU A 133 19.53 -10.96 4.23
C GLU A 133 18.03 -11.31 4.24
N LYS A 134 17.64 -12.28 5.08
CA LYS A 134 16.27 -12.72 5.18
C LYS A 134 15.38 -11.66 5.82
N GLY A 135 15.88 -10.99 6.85
CA GLY A 135 15.26 -9.85 7.53
C GLY A 135 15.01 -8.71 6.55
N CYS A 136 16.01 -8.33 5.75
CA CYS A 136 15.95 -7.31 4.71
C CYS A 136 14.82 -7.59 3.75
N PHE A 137 14.80 -8.77 3.11
CA PHE A 137 13.76 -9.10 2.14
C PHE A 137 12.37 -9.17 2.78
N ALA A 138 12.26 -9.80 3.96
CA ALA A 138 10.98 -9.91 4.64
C ALA A 138 10.41 -8.54 5.03
N THR A 139 11.24 -7.65 5.59
CA THR A 139 10.82 -6.33 6.05
C THR A 139 10.58 -5.37 4.88
N LEU A 140 11.41 -5.40 3.84
CA LEU A 140 11.20 -4.58 2.63
C LEU A 140 9.90 -4.99 1.93
N LEU A 141 9.62 -6.28 1.77
CA LEU A 141 8.36 -6.74 1.20
C LEU A 141 7.14 -6.31 2.04
N ARG A 142 7.28 -6.18 3.36
CA ARG A 142 6.22 -5.66 4.23
C ARG A 142 5.97 -4.18 4.01
N GLU A 143 7.02 -3.37 3.91
CA GLU A 143 6.90 -1.94 3.59
C GLU A 143 6.34 -1.74 2.17
N LEU A 144 6.80 -2.53 1.20
CA LEU A 144 6.27 -2.53 -0.15
C LEU A 144 4.79 -2.90 -0.16
N ALA A 145 4.41 -3.97 0.54
CA ALA A 145 3.01 -4.36 0.65
C ALA A 145 2.13 -3.24 1.25
N SER A 146 2.61 -2.57 2.30
CA SER A 146 1.94 -1.41 2.92
C SER A 146 1.77 -0.25 1.94
N PHE A 147 2.79 0.04 1.14
CA PHE A 147 2.71 1.03 0.07
C PHE A 147 1.65 0.67 -0.99
N TYR A 148 1.45 -0.61 -1.29
CA TYR A 148 0.41 -1.04 -2.22
C TYR A 148 -1.00 -1.14 -1.64
N VAL A 149 -1.20 -0.98 -0.33
CA VAL A 149 -2.56 -0.95 0.26
C VAL A 149 -3.34 0.28 -0.24
N PRO A 150 -4.62 0.16 -0.66
CA PRO A 150 -5.47 1.31 -0.95
C PRO A 150 -5.49 2.35 0.18
N GLU A 151 -5.40 3.63 -0.17
CA GLU A 151 -5.43 4.71 0.81
C GLU A 151 -6.77 4.84 1.53
N ALA A 152 -6.73 5.26 2.80
CA ALA A 152 -7.93 5.64 3.54
C ALA A 152 -8.29 7.09 3.18
N LEU A 153 -9.48 7.28 2.59
CA LEU A 153 -10.01 8.61 2.28
C LEU A 153 -10.86 9.13 3.44
N PRO A 154 -10.84 10.45 3.71
CA PRO A 154 -11.67 11.04 4.76
C PRO A 154 -13.15 10.77 4.51
N ALA A 155 -13.96 10.82 5.57
CA ALA A 155 -15.41 10.69 5.44
C ALA A 155 -15.96 11.85 4.57
N PRO A 156 -17.02 11.62 3.77
CA PRO A 156 -17.66 12.71 3.03
C PRO A 156 -18.19 13.75 4.02
N SER A 157 -17.70 14.98 3.90
CA SER A 157 -18.25 16.16 4.55
C SER A 157 -19.30 16.83 3.64
N ALA A 158 -20.16 17.66 4.21
CA ALA A 158 -21.26 18.32 3.49
C ALA A 158 -20.88 19.71 2.95
N SER A 159 -19.60 20.08 2.98
CA SER A 159 -19.11 21.44 2.72
C SER A 159 -18.53 21.52 1.31
N GLY A 160 -19.38 21.55 0.28
CA GLY A 160 -19.06 21.39 -1.16
C GLY A 160 -17.94 22.27 -1.75
N SER A 161 -16.72 22.07 -1.28
CA SER A 161 -15.48 22.72 -1.71
C SER A 161 -14.86 21.96 -2.88
N SER A 162 -13.94 22.59 -3.61
CA SER A 162 -13.21 21.95 -4.71
C SER A 162 -12.46 20.69 -4.26
N ASP A 163 -11.98 20.66 -3.02
CA ASP A 163 -11.24 19.54 -2.47
C ASP A 163 -12.16 18.34 -2.21
N GLU A 164 -13.42 18.58 -1.83
CA GLU A 164 -14.41 17.51 -1.65
C GLU A 164 -14.76 16.81 -2.96
N GLU A 165 -14.86 17.55 -4.07
CA GLU A 165 -15.16 16.98 -5.39
C GLU A 165 -14.01 16.07 -5.86
N ALA A 166 -12.76 16.50 -5.64
CA ALA A 166 -11.58 15.69 -5.93
C ALA A 166 -11.53 14.40 -5.09
N VAL A 167 -11.84 14.51 -3.79
CA VAL A 167 -11.92 13.34 -2.88
C VAL A 167 -13.05 12.40 -3.28
N ALA A 168 -14.21 12.92 -3.67
CA ALA A 168 -15.35 12.11 -4.13
C ALA A 168 -15.00 11.33 -5.39
N LYS A 169 -14.42 11.99 -6.40
CA LYS A 169 -13.94 11.34 -7.62
C LYS A 169 -12.91 10.25 -7.30
N ARG A 170 -11.95 10.55 -6.41
CA ARG A 170 -10.95 9.57 -6.00
C ARG A 170 -11.57 8.37 -5.28
N ARG A 171 -12.60 8.58 -4.47
CA ARG A 171 -13.36 7.52 -3.81
C ARG A 171 -14.04 6.60 -4.81
N ASP A 172 -14.64 7.14 -5.87
CA ASP A 172 -15.27 6.35 -6.92
C ASP A 172 -14.25 5.52 -7.72
N GLU A 173 -13.09 6.10 -8.03
CA GLU A 173 -11.97 5.38 -8.65
C GLU A 173 -11.51 4.22 -7.75
N LEU A 174 -11.34 4.48 -6.46
CA LEU A 174 -10.91 3.49 -5.49
C LEU A 174 -11.93 2.35 -5.34
N HIS A 175 -13.22 2.67 -5.27
CA HIS A 175 -14.29 1.67 -5.24
C HIS A 175 -14.23 0.77 -6.47
N ARG A 176 -14.09 1.34 -7.67
CA ARG A 176 -13.97 0.55 -8.92
C ARG A 176 -12.77 -0.36 -8.92
N VAL A 177 -11.62 0.13 -8.46
CA VAL A 177 -10.38 -0.66 -8.36
C VAL A 177 -10.53 -1.78 -7.35
N ILE A 178 -11.08 -1.48 -6.17
CA ILE A 178 -11.31 -2.47 -5.12
C ILE A 178 -12.21 -3.59 -5.66
N GLU A 179 -13.35 -3.24 -6.25
CA GLU A 179 -14.34 -4.20 -6.75
C GLU A 179 -13.86 -5.00 -7.97
N ASN A 180 -13.24 -4.34 -8.96
CA ASN A 180 -12.98 -4.95 -10.27
C ASN A 180 -11.54 -5.44 -10.45
N VAL A 181 -10.61 -5.06 -9.57
CA VAL A 181 -9.20 -5.45 -9.66
C VAL A 181 -8.78 -6.23 -8.42
N LEU A 182 -8.89 -5.62 -7.24
CA LEU A 182 -8.32 -6.19 -6.02
C LEU A 182 -9.10 -7.39 -5.50
N PHE A 183 -10.43 -7.32 -5.35
CA PHE A 183 -11.22 -8.46 -4.89
C PHE A 183 -11.13 -9.67 -5.84
N PRO A 184 -11.18 -9.51 -7.17
CA PRO A 184 -10.89 -10.60 -8.11
C PRO A 184 -9.48 -11.19 -7.93
N ALA A 185 -8.47 -10.34 -7.73
CA ALA A 185 -7.09 -10.78 -7.48
C ALA A 185 -6.96 -11.56 -6.16
N PHE A 186 -7.61 -11.08 -5.09
CA PHE A 186 -7.67 -11.77 -3.80
C PHE A 186 -8.32 -13.15 -3.96
N LYS A 187 -9.47 -13.22 -4.63
CA LYS A 187 -10.17 -14.48 -4.89
C LYS A 187 -9.31 -15.48 -5.66
N ALA A 188 -8.46 -15.01 -6.56
CA ALA A 188 -7.66 -15.87 -7.42
C ALA A 188 -6.42 -16.47 -6.72
N ARG A 189 -5.73 -15.71 -5.86
CA ARG A 189 -4.39 -16.10 -5.37
C ARG A 189 -4.12 -15.86 -3.88
N LEU A 190 -4.99 -15.19 -3.14
CA LEU A 190 -4.75 -14.95 -1.71
C LEU A 190 -4.77 -16.28 -0.93
N VAL A 191 -3.69 -16.56 -0.22
CA VAL A 191 -3.65 -17.65 0.76
C VAL A 191 -4.12 -17.10 2.10
N ALA A 192 -5.29 -17.54 2.55
CA ALA A 192 -5.86 -17.04 3.80
C ALA A 192 -5.09 -17.57 5.02
N THR A 193 -4.44 -16.67 5.76
CA THR A 193 -3.73 -16.99 7.02
C THR A 193 -4.62 -16.75 8.24
N GLN A 194 -4.27 -17.35 9.38
CA GLN A 194 -4.99 -17.12 10.65
C GLN A 194 -5.00 -15.64 11.06
N GLY A 195 -3.97 -14.88 10.68
CA GLY A 195 -3.89 -13.45 10.93
C GLY A 195 -4.99 -12.62 10.27
N LEU A 196 -5.62 -13.11 9.19
CA LEU A 196 -6.72 -12.42 8.51
C LEU A 196 -8.06 -12.51 9.25
N LEU A 197 -8.21 -13.43 10.20
CA LEU A 197 -9.44 -13.56 10.99
C LEU A 197 -9.76 -12.28 11.77
N ARG A 198 -8.74 -11.54 12.24
CA ARG A 198 -8.93 -10.27 12.95
C ARG A 198 -9.59 -9.17 12.11
N GLY A 199 -9.47 -9.27 10.78
CA GLY A 199 -10.07 -8.34 9.84
C GLY A 199 -11.33 -8.87 9.18
N THR A 200 -11.93 -9.96 9.67
CA THR A 200 -13.11 -10.60 9.05
C THR A 200 -14.19 -10.83 10.10
N LEU A 201 -15.35 -10.21 9.91
CA LEU A 201 -16.49 -10.31 10.82
C LEU A 201 -17.72 -10.84 10.09
N GLU A 202 -18.34 -11.92 10.57
CA GLU A 202 -19.67 -12.33 10.09
C GLU A 202 -20.71 -11.36 10.64
N ILE A 203 -21.48 -10.70 9.76
CA ILE A 203 -22.47 -9.69 10.14
C ILE A 203 -23.91 -10.14 9.92
N ALA A 204 -24.15 -11.08 9.00
CA ALA A 204 -25.48 -11.63 8.76
C ALA A 204 -25.43 -13.01 8.10
N ASN A 205 -26.54 -13.75 8.16
CA ASN A 205 -26.74 -14.96 7.36
C ASN A 205 -28.16 -15.02 6.79
N LEU A 206 -28.28 -15.62 5.59
CA LEU A 206 -29.53 -15.69 4.85
C LEU A 206 -30.63 -16.47 5.58
N LYS A 207 -30.25 -17.50 6.35
CA LYS A 207 -31.23 -18.30 7.14
C LYS A 207 -31.96 -17.44 8.17
N GLY A 208 -31.27 -16.49 8.80
CA GLY A 208 -31.88 -15.52 9.72
C GLY A 208 -32.73 -14.49 8.98
N LEU A 209 -32.22 -13.95 7.87
CA LEU A 209 -32.93 -12.94 7.08
C LEU A 209 -34.24 -13.45 6.48
N TYR A 210 -34.27 -14.68 5.96
CA TYR A 210 -35.48 -15.29 5.38
C TYR A 210 -36.60 -15.58 6.39
N ARG A 211 -36.36 -15.43 7.71
CA ARG A 211 -37.41 -15.53 8.73
C ARG A 211 -38.17 -14.22 8.95
N VAL A 212 -37.61 -13.10 8.50
CA VAL A 212 -38.15 -11.76 8.72
C VAL A 212 -38.57 -11.12 7.40
N PHE A 213 -37.80 -11.34 6.33
CA PHE A 213 -38.08 -10.82 5.00
C PHE A 213 -38.79 -11.89 4.16
N GLU A 214 -40.11 -11.77 4.03
CA GLU A 214 -40.95 -12.65 3.21
C GLU A 214 -41.34 -11.98 1.88
N ARG A 215 -41.76 -12.80 0.91
CA ARG A 215 -42.32 -12.31 -0.36
C ARG A 215 -43.68 -11.66 -0.13
N CYS A 216 -43.99 -10.61 -0.90
CA CYS A 216 -45.31 -9.98 -0.91
C CYS A 216 -46.42 -10.95 -1.36
#